data_AF-A0A6N2W4B1-F1
#
_entry.id   AF-A0A6N2W4B1-F1
#
_cell.length_a   1.000
_cell.length_b   1.000
_cell.length_c   1.000
_cell.angle_alpha   90.00
_cell.angle_beta   90.00
_cell.angle_gamma   90.00
#
_symmetry.space_group_name_H-M   'P 1'
#
loop_
_entity.id
_entity.type
_entity.pdbx_description
1 polymer ?
#
loop_
_entity_poly.entity_id
_entity_poly.type
_entity_poly.pdbx_seq_one_letter_code
_entity_poly.pdbx_strand_id
1 'polypeptide(L)'
;MHIKIYYGGSLITECNGEDVENMIENSFRHLDSIIHEHSGNAAGFTLTKVYIEHDSSANDIAWLHVFAHGNDGLINYDPITDTDKEILFKVTGITNDNLPTPINFELTEKKFDPFNPEWLKNKAAALGILKQCIDHLAASKGKYAPRVLPSEMVDRKFPTMQKNNLPVYISQLMLQFSLANVKVTEKNKKIFELIEKTSEALIETKRGDDNEVIFYYKTSTYFESVEKITALQHYRKESGKSQQDVADAVGISLRQYQRYESTSSSLGNAKKAIIEKMAETIGVSATDIVKNGFVILM
;
A
#
# COMPACT_ATOMS: atom_id res chain seq x y z
N MET A 1 10.98 19.88 21.13
CA MET A 1 9.75 20.64 20.80
C MET A 1 8.55 19.90 21.37
N HIS A 2 7.51 20.63 21.78
CA HIS A 2 6.26 20.07 22.30
C HIS A 2 5.10 20.70 21.53
N ILE A 3 4.26 19.89 20.88
CA ILE A 3 3.10 20.38 20.14
C ILE A 3 1.80 19.84 20.73
N LYS A 4 0.74 20.59 20.55
CA LYS A 4 -0.64 20.19 20.90
C LYS A 4 -1.55 20.41 19.70
N ILE A 5 -2.35 19.40 19.37
CA ILE A 5 -3.26 19.42 18.22
C ILE A 5 -4.70 19.52 18.73
N TYR A 6 -5.44 20.48 18.20
CA TYR A 6 -6.82 20.77 18.59
C TYR A 6 -7.77 20.72 17.41
N TYR A 7 -9.02 20.32 17.68
CA TYR A 7 -10.15 20.38 16.75
C TYR A 7 -11.39 20.89 17.50
N GLY A 8 -12.11 21.86 16.94
CA GLY A 8 -13.29 22.44 17.58
C GLY A 8 -13.05 23.01 18.99
N GLY A 9 -11.82 23.44 19.30
CA GLY A 9 -11.41 23.91 20.63
C GLY A 9 -11.05 22.82 21.65
N SER A 10 -11.23 21.54 21.30
CA SER A 10 -10.85 20.40 22.15
C SER A 10 -9.44 19.91 21.82
N LEU A 11 -8.66 19.57 22.85
CA LEU A 11 -7.35 18.94 22.68
C LEU A 11 -7.54 17.49 22.21
N ILE A 12 -6.96 17.14 21.06
CA ILE A 12 -7.03 15.80 20.48
C ILE A 12 -5.84 14.97 20.92
N THR A 13 -4.64 15.52 20.81
CA THR A 13 -3.40 14.84 21.20
C THR A 13 -2.28 15.86 21.45
N GLU A 14 -1.26 15.41 22.17
CA GLU A 14 -0.02 16.13 22.40
C GLU A 14 1.18 15.23 22.14
N CYS A 15 2.25 15.81 21.62
CA CYS A 15 3.43 15.06 21.19
C CYS A 15 4.71 15.83 21.54
N ASN A 16 5.77 15.09 21.83
CA ASN A 16 7.12 15.60 22.00
C ASN A 16 8.01 15.05 20.89
N GLY A 17 8.88 15.89 20.34
CA GLY A 17 9.83 15.47 19.31
C GLY A 17 10.81 16.57 18.94
N GLU A 18 11.69 16.26 18.01
CA GLU A 18 12.74 17.18 17.55
C GLU A 18 12.33 17.92 16.27
N ASP A 19 11.44 17.34 15.48
CA ASP A 19 11.08 17.79 14.13
C ASP A 19 9.56 17.78 13.91
N VAL A 20 9.05 18.78 13.18
CA VAL A 20 7.61 18.99 12.96
C VAL A 20 6.99 17.83 12.18
N GLU A 21 7.67 17.37 11.13
CA GLU A 21 7.17 16.32 10.24
C GLU A 21 6.93 15.02 11.02
N ASN A 22 7.97 14.56 11.73
CA ASN A 22 7.89 13.37 12.58
C ASN A 22 6.81 13.47 13.66
N MET A 23 6.63 14.65 14.26
CA MET A 23 5.63 14.84 15.32
C MET A 23 4.21 14.78 14.79
N ILE A 24 3.95 15.34 13.59
CA ILE A 24 2.64 15.24 12.94
C ILE A 24 2.37 13.80 12.49
N GLU A 25 3.33 13.12 11.85
CA GLU A 25 3.15 11.73 11.40
C GLU A 25 2.81 10.78 12.56
N ASN A 26 3.55 10.87 13.67
CA ASN A 26 3.32 10.04 14.86
C ASN A 26 1.96 10.32 15.53
N SER A 27 1.46 11.55 15.37
CA SER A 27 0.19 11.98 15.96
C SER A 27 -1.01 11.72 15.04
N PHE A 28 -0.79 11.46 13.75
CA PHE A 28 -1.83 11.49 12.72
C PHE A 28 -2.95 10.48 12.96
N ARG A 29 -2.62 9.27 13.45
CA ARG A 29 -3.60 8.22 13.80
C ARG A 29 -4.69 8.68 14.78
N HIS A 30 -4.39 9.70 15.60
CA HIS A 30 -5.35 10.24 16.57
C HIS A 30 -6.39 11.14 15.91
N LEU A 31 -6.19 11.52 14.65
CA LEU A 31 -7.09 12.35 13.86
C LEU A 31 -8.09 11.52 13.04
N ASP A 32 -7.83 10.22 12.84
CA ASP A 32 -8.59 9.34 11.96
C ASP A 32 -10.11 9.36 12.21
N SER A 33 -10.53 9.33 13.48
CA SER A 33 -11.95 9.36 13.82
C SER A 33 -12.64 10.65 13.39
N ILE A 34 -11.95 11.78 13.54
CA ILE A 34 -12.48 13.11 13.17
C ILE A 34 -12.54 13.22 11.65
N ILE A 35 -11.50 12.74 10.97
CA ILE A 35 -11.44 12.75 9.51
C ILE A 35 -12.52 11.85 8.92
N HIS A 36 -12.73 10.67 9.49
CA HIS A 36 -13.79 9.76 9.07
C HIS A 36 -15.17 10.38 9.28
N GLU A 37 -15.47 10.92 10.46
CA GLU A 37 -16.78 11.51 10.76
C GLU A 37 -17.11 12.68 9.82
N HIS A 38 -16.12 13.53 9.53
CA HIS A 38 -16.34 14.72 8.73
C HIS A 38 -16.35 14.44 7.21
N SER A 39 -15.44 13.58 6.76
CA SER A 39 -15.14 13.44 5.32
C SER A 39 -15.34 12.05 4.76
N GLY A 40 -15.41 11.02 5.61
CA GLY A 40 -15.51 9.64 5.18
C GLY A 40 -16.93 9.17 4.84
N ASN A 41 -17.02 7.91 4.42
CA ASN A 41 -18.24 7.17 4.15
C ASN A 41 -18.22 5.83 4.91
N ALA A 42 -19.14 4.91 4.62
CA ALA A 42 -19.21 3.61 5.30
C ALA A 42 -17.96 2.72 5.10
N ALA A 43 -17.15 2.98 4.06
CA ALA A 43 -15.89 2.28 3.79
C ALA A 43 -14.66 3.02 4.36
N GLY A 44 -14.85 4.14 5.07
CA GLY A 44 -13.78 4.97 5.62
C GLY A 44 -13.56 6.25 4.82
N PHE A 45 -12.34 6.78 4.85
CA PHE A 45 -11.96 7.98 4.08
C PHE A 45 -10.72 7.72 3.21
N THR A 46 -10.45 8.63 2.29
CA THR A 46 -9.23 8.68 1.48
C THR A 46 -8.65 10.08 1.56
N LEU A 47 -7.35 10.17 1.84
CA LEU A 47 -6.62 11.43 1.91
C LEU A 47 -6.19 11.91 0.52
N THR A 48 -6.46 13.17 0.23
CA THR A 48 -6.08 13.84 -1.02
C THR A 48 -4.91 14.79 -0.82
N LYS A 49 -4.89 15.58 0.25
CA LYS A 49 -3.77 16.50 0.52
C LYS A 49 -3.64 16.70 2.02
N VAL A 50 -2.42 16.65 2.53
CA VAL A 50 -2.13 17.04 3.91
C VAL A 50 -0.93 17.95 3.90
N TYR A 51 -1.08 19.13 4.48
CA TYR A 51 0.04 20.06 4.65
C TYR A 51 -0.14 20.87 5.93
N ILE A 52 0.98 21.34 6.48
CA ILE A 52 0.98 22.23 7.63
C ILE A 52 1.63 23.56 7.25
N GLU A 53 1.02 24.66 7.66
CA GLU A 53 1.56 26.01 7.47
C GLU A 53 1.45 26.83 8.75
N HIS A 54 2.40 27.74 8.94
CA HIS A 54 2.42 28.62 10.11
C HIS A 54 1.39 29.75 9.97
N ASP A 55 0.71 30.08 11.07
CA ASP A 55 -0.23 31.19 11.09
C ASP A 55 0.53 32.52 11.16
N SER A 56 0.51 33.29 10.07
CA SER A 56 1.20 34.57 9.98
C SER A 56 0.77 35.60 11.04
N SER A 57 -0.38 35.40 11.69
CA SER A 57 -0.93 36.28 12.72
C SER A 57 -0.52 35.90 14.16
N ALA A 58 0.04 34.70 14.38
CA ALA A 58 0.35 34.20 15.72
C ALA A 58 1.66 33.41 15.76
N ASN A 59 2.56 33.78 16.67
CA ASN A 59 3.94 33.29 16.64
C ASN A 59 4.10 31.79 16.97
N ASP A 60 3.14 31.17 17.67
CA ASP A 60 3.21 29.79 18.15
C ASP A 60 2.11 28.87 17.60
N ILE A 61 1.40 29.30 16.56
CA ILE A 61 0.28 28.58 15.95
C ILE A 61 0.61 28.20 14.51
N ALA A 62 0.30 26.95 14.17
CA ALA A 62 0.25 26.46 12.80
C ALA A 62 -1.10 25.78 12.54
N TRP A 63 -1.48 25.71 11.27
CA TRP A 63 -2.69 25.03 10.81
C TRP A 63 -2.29 23.80 10.01
N LEU A 64 -2.78 22.64 10.44
CA LEU A 64 -2.68 21.39 9.69
C LEU A 64 -3.95 21.25 8.85
N HIS A 65 -3.79 21.37 7.54
CA HIS A 65 -4.83 21.25 6.55
C HIS A 65 -4.92 19.80 6.07
N VAL A 66 -6.08 19.17 6.24
CA VAL A 66 -6.35 17.80 5.82
C VAL A 66 -7.51 17.79 4.83
N PHE A 67 -7.23 17.44 3.59
CA PHE A 67 -8.22 17.26 2.52
C PHE A 67 -8.51 15.78 2.37
N ALA A 68 -9.77 15.39 2.55
CA ALA A 68 -10.21 14.01 2.45
C ALA A 68 -11.62 13.91 1.83
N HIS A 69 -11.92 12.75 1.28
CA HIS A 69 -13.24 12.36 0.80
C HIS A 69 -13.57 10.93 1.27
N GLY A 70 -14.77 10.43 0.96
CA GLY A 70 -15.16 9.07 1.27
C GLY A 70 -14.29 8.03 0.57
N ASN A 71 -14.06 6.89 1.22
CA ASN A 71 -13.24 5.85 0.62
C ASN A 71 -13.87 5.30 -0.68
N ASP A 72 -13.09 5.26 -1.75
CA ASP A 72 -13.54 4.84 -3.08
C ASP A 72 -13.74 3.31 -3.22
N GLY A 73 -13.41 2.55 -2.17
CA GLY A 73 -13.75 1.14 -2.00
C GLY A 73 -15.22 0.88 -1.65
N LEU A 74 -16.03 1.92 -1.42
CA LEU A 74 -17.47 1.77 -1.21
C LEU A 74 -18.16 1.26 -2.49
N ILE A 75 -19.02 0.25 -2.39
CA ILE A 75 -19.78 -0.25 -3.54
C ILE A 75 -20.67 0.85 -4.11
N ASN A 76 -20.65 1.02 -5.43
CA ASN A 76 -21.32 2.10 -6.17
C ASN A 76 -20.81 3.51 -5.81
N TYR A 77 -19.55 3.64 -5.41
CA TYR A 77 -18.93 4.93 -5.13
C TYR A 77 -19.02 5.87 -6.34
N ASP A 78 -19.48 7.10 -6.10
CA ASP A 78 -19.62 8.14 -7.12
C ASP A 78 -18.60 9.27 -6.89
N PRO A 79 -17.42 9.19 -7.54
CA PRO A 79 -16.35 10.18 -7.39
C PRO A 79 -16.70 11.57 -7.91
N ILE A 80 -17.80 11.72 -8.68
CA ILE A 80 -18.24 13.03 -9.18
C ILE A 80 -18.95 13.80 -8.07
N THR A 81 -19.69 13.09 -7.21
CA THR A 81 -20.49 13.72 -6.14
C THR A 81 -19.75 13.83 -4.81
N ASP A 82 -18.74 12.99 -4.57
CA ASP A 82 -17.97 13.01 -3.33
C ASP A 82 -16.68 13.84 -3.51
N THR A 83 -16.81 15.14 -3.29
CA THR A 83 -15.71 16.11 -3.41
C THR A 83 -14.85 16.14 -2.16
N ASP A 84 -13.59 16.56 -2.31
CA ASP A 84 -12.69 16.81 -1.19
C ASP A 84 -13.30 17.80 -0.19
N LYS A 85 -13.21 17.46 1.10
CA LYS A 85 -13.59 18.31 2.22
C LYS A 85 -12.33 18.62 3.01
N GLU A 86 -12.14 19.89 3.31
CA GLU A 86 -11.04 20.37 4.15
C GLU A 86 -11.40 20.29 5.63
N ILE A 87 -10.46 19.81 6.43
CA ILE A 87 -10.50 19.79 7.88
C ILE A 87 -9.27 20.52 8.38
N LEU A 88 -9.50 21.49 9.26
CA LEU A 88 -8.44 22.31 9.86
C LEU A 88 -8.20 21.88 11.29
N PHE A 89 -6.96 21.50 11.59
CA PHE A 89 -6.50 21.24 12.94
C PHE A 89 -5.56 22.36 13.38
N LYS A 90 -5.84 22.93 14.55
CA LYS A 90 -4.95 23.93 15.15
C LYS A 90 -3.80 23.21 15.84
N VAL A 91 -2.57 23.57 15.51
CA VAL A 91 -1.37 23.04 16.14
C VAL A 91 -0.67 24.18 16.89
N THR A 92 -0.47 24.02 18.19
CA THR A 92 0.27 25.00 19.01
C THR A 92 1.66 24.49 19.35
N GLY A 93 2.61 25.39 19.58
CA GLY A 93 4.00 25.05 19.92
C GLY A 93 4.92 24.93 18.70
N ILE A 94 4.45 25.37 17.54
CA ILE A 94 5.23 25.49 16.30
C ILE A 94 5.48 26.97 16.06
N THR A 95 6.76 27.36 16.03
CA THR A 95 7.18 28.72 15.70
C THR A 95 7.60 28.81 14.23
N ASN A 96 7.67 30.04 13.72
CA ASN A 96 8.12 30.30 12.35
C ASN A 96 9.55 29.79 12.10
N ASP A 97 10.41 29.76 13.12
CA ASP A 97 11.77 29.19 13.02
C ASP A 97 11.77 27.68 12.74
N ASN A 98 10.76 26.96 13.26
CA ASN A 98 10.63 25.51 13.12
C ASN A 98 9.80 25.11 11.89
N LEU A 99 9.01 26.03 11.35
CA LEU A 99 8.20 25.84 10.14
C LEU A 99 8.22 27.11 9.28
N PRO A 100 9.35 27.44 8.64
CA PRO A 100 9.48 28.66 7.83
C PRO A 100 8.72 28.57 6.50
N THR A 101 8.47 27.35 6.02
CA THR A 101 7.73 27.07 4.79
C THR A 101 6.72 25.95 5.01
N PRO A 102 5.59 25.93 4.29
CA PRO A 102 4.64 24.85 4.37
C PRO A 102 5.27 23.48 4.09
N ILE A 103 5.03 22.51 4.95
CA ILE A 103 5.45 21.12 4.76
C ILE A 103 4.25 20.35 4.20
N ASN A 104 4.44 19.71 3.05
CA ASN A 104 3.45 18.79 2.48
C ASN A 104 3.81 17.38 2.91
N PHE A 105 2.85 16.65 3.46
CA PHE A 105 3.03 15.26 3.86
C PHE A 105 2.76 14.34 2.67
N GLU A 106 3.64 13.37 2.46
CA GLU A 106 3.45 12.36 1.41
C GLU A 106 2.30 11.42 1.79
N LEU A 107 1.23 11.48 1.02
CA LEU A 107 0.06 10.61 1.15
C LEU A 107 0.19 9.29 0.39
N THR A 108 1.38 8.98 -0.10
CA THR A 108 1.64 7.72 -0.75
C THR A 108 1.62 6.63 0.32
N GLU A 109 0.61 5.74 0.26
CA GLU A 109 0.79 4.41 0.83
C GLU A 109 2.13 3.90 0.28
N LYS A 110 3.14 3.81 1.15
CA LYS A 110 4.43 3.23 0.77
C LYS A 110 4.11 1.80 0.36
N LYS A 111 4.06 1.56 -0.96
CA LYS A 111 3.82 0.24 -1.51
C LYS A 111 4.83 -0.69 -0.87
N PHE A 112 4.34 -1.79 -0.34
CA PHE A 112 5.21 -2.79 0.24
C PHE A 112 6.19 -3.25 -0.84
N ASP A 113 7.47 -2.99 -0.61
CA ASP A 113 8.55 -3.45 -1.46
C ASP A 113 9.35 -4.51 -0.69
N PRO A 114 9.29 -5.80 -1.09
CA PRO A 114 10.02 -6.86 -0.41
C PRO A 114 11.54 -6.71 -0.53
N PHE A 115 12.04 -5.85 -1.44
CA PHE A 115 13.47 -5.57 -1.61
C PHE A 115 14.01 -4.47 -0.69
N ASN A 116 13.13 -3.78 0.06
CA ASN A 116 13.57 -2.77 1.03
C ASN A 116 14.37 -3.44 2.18
N PRO A 117 15.64 -3.04 2.39
CA PRO A 117 16.51 -3.67 3.39
C PRO A 117 16.02 -3.51 4.84
N GLU A 118 15.17 -2.52 5.13
CA GLU A 118 14.60 -2.33 6.47
C GLU A 118 13.76 -3.54 6.91
N TRP A 119 13.15 -4.27 5.97
CA TRP A 119 12.38 -5.47 6.30
C TRP A 119 13.23 -6.61 6.87
N LEU A 120 14.54 -6.63 6.58
CA LEU A 120 15.46 -7.65 7.13
C LEU A 120 15.66 -7.52 8.65
N LYS A 121 15.41 -6.32 9.20
CA LYS A 121 15.47 -6.08 10.66
C LYS A 121 14.26 -6.71 11.37
N ASN A 122 13.13 -6.85 10.68
CA ASN A 122 11.92 -7.49 11.20
C ASN A 122 11.92 -8.99 10.84
N LYS A 123 12.06 -9.87 11.84
CA LYS A 123 12.16 -11.32 11.62
C LYS A 123 10.89 -11.93 11.04
N ALA A 124 9.70 -11.43 11.42
CA ALA A 124 8.44 -11.85 10.83
C ALA A 124 8.38 -11.47 9.34
N ALA A 125 8.81 -10.25 9.00
CA ALA A 125 8.88 -9.79 7.62
C ALA A 125 9.87 -10.60 6.78
N ALA A 126 11.09 -10.79 7.28
CA ALA A 126 12.11 -11.58 6.61
C ALA A 126 11.64 -13.03 6.34
N LEU A 127 10.97 -13.67 7.30
CA LEU A 127 10.44 -15.03 7.13
C LEU A 127 9.29 -15.09 6.12
N GLY A 128 8.35 -14.14 6.18
CA GLY A 128 7.23 -14.06 5.24
C GLY A 128 7.70 -13.83 3.80
N ILE A 129 8.65 -12.91 3.61
CA ILE A 129 9.30 -12.64 2.32
C ILE A 129 10.03 -13.90 1.81
N LEU A 130 10.82 -14.56 2.65
CA LEU A 130 11.54 -15.78 2.29
C LEU A 130 10.60 -16.89 1.79
N LYS A 131 9.55 -17.21 2.57
CA LYS A 131 8.55 -18.23 2.22
C LYS A 131 7.94 -17.92 0.85
N GLN A 132 7.52 -16.68 0.64
CA GLN A 132 6.86 -16.32 -0.60
C GLN A 132 7.80 -16.29 -1.82
N CYS A 133 9.05 -15.85 -1.67
CA CYS A 133 10.03 -15.90 -2.76
C CYS A 133 10.26 -17.34 -3.24
N ILE A 134 10.40 -18.28 -2.31
CA ILE A 134 10.59 -19.71 -2.59
C ILE A 134 9.37 -20.28 -3.34
N ASP A 135 8.18 -20.02 -2.80
CA ASP A 135 6.94 -20.53 -3.39
C ASP A 135 6.67 -19.93 -4.77
N HIS A 136 6.88 -18.62 -4.93
CA HIS A 136 6.73 -17.91 -6.20
C HIS A 136 7.64 -18.51 -7.28
N LEU A 137 8.92 -18.73 -6.96
CA LEU A 137 9.86 -19.36 -7.89
C LEU A 137 9.49 -20.81 -8.20
N ALA A 138 9.07 -21.60 -7.20
CA ALA A 138 8.63 -22.97 -7.43
C ALA A 138 7.39 -23.05 -8.33
N ALA A 139 6.42 -22.14 -8.11
CA ALA A 139 5.20 -22.04 -8.91
C ALA A 139 5.46 -21.59 -10.36
N SER A 140 6.50 -20.77 -10.59
CA SER A 140 6.85 -20.26 -11.92
C SER A 140 7.23 -21.35 -12.94
N LYS A 141 7.41 -22.61 -12.52
CA LYS A 141 7.70 -23.75 -13.41
C LYS A 141 6.49 -24.22 -14.24
N GLY A 142 5.34 -23.55 -14.13
CA GLY A 142 4.16 -23.81 -14.94
C GLY A 142 3.69 -25.26 -14.83
N LYS A 143 3.68 -26.01 -15.94
CA LYS A 143 3.28 -27.43 -15.93
C LYS A 143 4.17 -28.35 -15.07
N TYR A 144 5.38 -27.88 -14.70
CA TYR A 144 6.31 -28.58 -13.81
C TYR A 144 6.33 -27.98 -12.39
N ALA A 145 5.40 -27.08 -12.06
CA ALA A 145 5.23 -26.59 -10.71
C ALA A 145 4.85 -27.75 -9.77
N PRO A 146 5.33 -27.74 -8.52
CA PRO A 146 4.94 -28.76 -7.57
C PRO A 146 3.43 -28.63 -7.27
N ARG A 147 2.76 -29.77 -7.04
CA ARG A 147 1.32 -29.79 -6.68
C ARG A 147 1.02 -29.09 -5.34
N VAL A 148 2.02 -29.05 -4.46
CA VAL A 148 1.97 -28.44 -3.14
C VAL A 148 3.22 -27.57 -3.05
N LEU A 149 3.06 -26.32 -2.63
CA LEU A 149 4.17 -25.38 -2.58
C LEU A 149 5.19 -25.80 -1.52
N PRO A 150 6.48 -25.45 -1.67
CA PRO A 150 7.51 -25.81 -0.70
C PRO A 150 7.16 -25.43 0.74
N SER A 151 6.65 -24.22 0.97
CA SER A 151 6.27 -23.78 2.33
C SER A 151 5.14 -24.63 2.91
N GLU A 152 4.08 -24.83 2.13
CA GLU A 152 2.92 -25.64 2.51
C GLU A 152 3.31 -27.10 2.80
N MET A 153 4.24 -27.65 2.03
CA MET A 153 4.76 -29.01 2.25
C MET A 153 5.45 -29.13 3.61
N VAL A 154 6.28 -28.15 3.98
CA VAL A 154 6.98 -28.12 5.27
C VAL A 154 5.98 -27.90 6.40
N ASP A 155 5.05 -26.96 6.25
CA ASP A 155 4.04 -26.63 7.26
C ASP A 155 3.13 -27.84 7.54
N ARG A 156 2.72 -28.59 6.51
CA ARG A 156 1.92 -29.82 6.67
C ARG A 156 2.68 -30.95 7.34
N LYS A 157 3.97 -31.14 7.00
CA LYS A 157 4.79 -32.21 7.58
C LYS A 157 5.27 -31.89 8.99
N PHE A 158 5.49 -30.62 9.29
CA PHE A 158 6.10 -30.16 10.54
C PHE A 158 5.38 -28.94 11.13
N PRO A 159 4.12 -29.06 11.60
CA PRO A 159 3.26 -27.93 11.93
C PRO A 159 3.80 -26.98 13.02
N THR A 160 4.61 -27.49 13.94
CA THR A 160 5.14 -26.71 15.08
C THR A 160 6.59 -26.27 14.90
N MET A 161 7.25 -26.69 13.80
CA MET A 161 8.70 -26.52 13.64
C MET A 161 9.09 -25.05 13.48
N GLN A 162 8.30 -24.27 12.75
CA GLN A 162 8.52 -22.83 12.60
C GLN A 162 8.58 -22.11 13.96
N LYS A 163 7.65 -22.44 14.87
CA LYS A 163 7.57 -21.81 16.20
C LYS A 163 8.66 -22.27 17.16
N ASN A 164 9.05 -23.55 17.06
CA ASN A 164 9.93 -24.18 18.06
C ASN A 164 11.40 -24.22 17.65
N ASN A 165 11.71 -24.26 16.36
CA ASN A 165 13.07 -24.36 15.83
C ASN A 165 13.13 -23.79 14.40
N LEU A 166 13.19 -22.46 14.31
CA LEU A 166 13.18 -21.76 13.03
C LEU A 166 14.37 -22.09 12.11
N PRO A 167 15.61 -22.28 12.59
CA PRO A 167 16.73 -22.65 11.72
C PRO A 167 16.52 -24.00 11.01
N VAL A 168 15.96 -24.99 11.72
CA VAL A 168 15.61 -26.28 11.11
C VAL A 168 14.47 -26.12 10.13
N TYR A 169 13.46 -25.30 10.45
CA TYR A 169 12.38 -24.98 9.53
C TYR A 169 12.90 -24.39 8.21
N ILE A 170 13.77 -23.39 8.28
CA ILE A 170 14.38 -22.75 7.09
C ILE A 170 15.20 -23.78 6.30
N SER A 171 15.95 -24.65 6.97
CA SER A 171 16.71 -25.72 6.30
C SER A 171 15.79 -26.69 5.54
N GLN A 172 14.65 -27.07 6.11
CA GLN A 172 13.66 -27.91 5.44
C GLN A 172 13.00 -27.17 4.27
N LEU A 173 12.73 -25.88 4.42
CA LEU A 173 12.18 -25.03 3.36
C LEU A 173 13.13 -24.93 2.17
N MET A 174 14.41 -24.64 2.42
CA MET A 174 15.45 -24.59 1.38
C MET A 174 15.67 -25.95 0.73
N LEU A 175 15.58 -27.05 1.48
CA LEU A 175 15.61 -28.41 0.93
C LEU A 175 14.45 -28.64 -0.04
N GLN A 176 13.20 -28.34 0.36
CA GLN A 176 12.05 -28.47 -0.55
C GLN A 176 12.17 -27.55 -1.77
N PHE A 177 12.70 -26.34 -1.61
CA PHE A 177 12.94 -25.43 -2.73
C PHE A 177 13.98 -25.99 -3.70
N SER A 178 15.09 -26.56 -3.20
CA SER A 178 16.12 -27.18 -4.04
C SER A 178 15.55 -28.33 -4.90
N LEU A 179 14.61 -29.09 -4.36
CA LEU A 179 13.92 -30.18 -5.07
C LEU A 179 13.03 -29.66 -6.19
N ALA A 180 12.53 -28.43 -6.09
CA ALA A 180 11.82 -27.79 -7.19
C ALA A 180 12.73 -27.53 -8.40
N ASN A 181 14.06 -27.52 -8.21
CA ASN A 181 15.07 -27.40 -9.27
C ASN A 181 14.78 -26.23 -10.23
N VAL A 182 14.64 -25.03 -9.65
CA VAL A 182 14.45 -23.77 -10.37
C VAL A 182 15.84 -23.26 -10.78
N LYS A 183 16.01 -22.93 -12.07
CA LYS A 183 17.27 -22.34 -12.56
C LYS A 183 17.29 -20.83 -12.34
N VAL A 184 18.47 -20.32 -12.00
CA VAL A 184 18.73 -18.88 -11.98
C VAL A 184 18.75 -18.35 -13.42
N THR A 185 18.07 -17.24 -13.64
CA THR A 185 17.93 -16.52 -14.92
C THR A 185 17.97 -15.02 -14.64
N GLU A 186 18.22 -14.20 -15.65
CA GLU A 186 18.19 -12.73 -15.49
C GLU A 186 16.88 -12.20 -14.89
N LYS A 187 15.74 -12.84 -15.22
CA LYS A 187 14.42 -12.43 -14.71
C LYS A 187 14.23 -12.67 -13.21
N ASN A 188 14.81 -13.75 -12.67
CA ASN A 188 14.57 -14.16 -11.28
C ASN A 188 15.79 -14.02 -10.36
N LYS A 189 16.93 -13.56 -10.89
CA LYS A 189 18.18 -13.37 -10.14
C LYS A 189 17.98 -12.53 -8.86
N LYS A 190 17.25 -11.42 -8.97
CA LYS A 190 16.95 -10.56 -7.81
C LYS A 190 16.17 -11.30 -6.72
N ILE A 191 15.26 -12.21 -7.08
CA ILE A 191 14.49 -13.00 -6.12
C ILE A 191 15.39 -14.02 -5.41
N PHE A 192 16.33 -14.65 -6.13
CA PHE A 192 17.36 -15.51 -5.52
C PHE A 192 18.23 -14.74 -4.53
N GLU A 193 18.71 -13.56 -4.90
CA GLU A 193 19.48 -12.68 -3.98
C GLU A 193 18.66 -12.29 -2.75
N LEU A 194 17.35 -12.09 -2.89
CA LEU A 194 16.46 -11.80 -1.77
C LEU A 194 16.25 -13.03 -0.86
N ILE A 195 16.19 -14.25 -1.40
CA ILE A 195 16.16 -15.50 -0.63
C ILE A 195 17.43 -15.63 0.22
N GLU A 196 18.60 -15.35 -0.35
CA GLU A 196 19.88 -15.37 0.36
C GLU A 196 19.88 -14.37 1.53
N LYS A 197 19.58 -13.09 1.24
CA LYS A 197 19.54 -12.02 2.26
C LYS A 197 18.55 -12.28 3.38
N THR A 198 17.36 -12.76 3.05
CA THR A 198 16.33 -13.08 4.06
C THR A 198 16.72 -14.31 4.89
N SER A 199 17.34 -15.32 4.28
CA SER A 199 17.88 -16.49 5.00
C SER A 199 18.99 -16.09 5.96
N GLU A 200 19.94 -15.26 5.51
CA GLU A 200 21.03 -14.72 6.34
C GLU A 200 20.51 -13.93 7.53
N ALA A 201 19.53 -13.06 7.31
CA ALA A 201 18.90 -12.27 8.36
C ALA A 201 18.22 -13.15 9.43
N LEU A 202 17.88 -14.40 9.12
CA LEU A 202 17.18 -15.31 10.03
C LEU A 202 18.10 -16.31 10.75
N ILE A 203 19.40 -16.39 10.43
CA ILE A 203 20.34 -17.40 10.96
C ILE A 203 20.32 -17.52 12.49
N GLU A 204 20.30 -16.39 13.19
CA GLU A 204 20.36 -16.35 14.66
C GLU A 204 18.97 -16.41 15.33
N THR A 205 17.91 -16.43 14.53
CA THR A 205 16.53 -16.37 15.03
C THR A 205 16.06 -17.76 15.43
N LYS A 206 15.80 -17.95 16.74
CA LYS A 206 15.46 -19.28 17.28
C LYS A 206 14.01 -19.70 17.05
N ARG A 207 13.08 -18.75 16.98
CA ARG A 207 11.64 -18.97 16.88
C ARG A 207 11.00 -18.04 15.86
N GLY A 208 10.03 -18.54 15.11
CA GLY A 208 9.18 -17.73 14.24
C GLY A 208 8.18 -16.87 15.03
N ASP A 209 7.69 -15.83 14.36
CA ASP A 209 6.59 -14.97 14.79
C ASP A 209 5.38 -15.27 13.89
N ASP A 210 4.16 -15.22 14.43
CA ASP A 210 2.91 -15.54 13.73
C ASP A 210 2.47 -14.42 12.76
N ASN A 211 3.14 -13.26 12.78
CA ASN A 211 2.86 -12.15 11.87
C ASN A 211 3.53 -12.30 10.50
N GLU A 212 4.32 -13.35 10.26
CA GLU A 212 4.98 -13.61 8.99
C GLU A 212 3.97 -13.84 7.85
N VAL A 213 2.80 -14.40 8.17
CA VAL A 213 1.70 -14.65 7.21
C VAL A 213 1.28 -13.35 6.52
N ILE A 214 1.27 -12.22 7.24
CA ILE A 214 0.93 -10.91 6.67
C ILE A 214 1.95 -10.54 5.58
N PHE A 215 3.24 -10.70 5.87
CA PHE A 215 4.31 -10.38 4.94
C PHE A 215 4.38 -11.35 3.77
N TYR A 216 4.05 -12.62 3.97
CA TYR A 216 3.88 -13.59 2.89
C TYR A 216 2.89 -13.10 1.83
N TYR A 217 1.68 -12.72 2.24
CA TYR A 217 0.65 -12.24 1.30
C TYR A 217 0.95 -10.85 0.72
N LYS A 218 1.60 -9.96 1.48
CA LYS A 218 2.11 -8.69 0.94
C LYS A 218 3.15 -8.92 -0.17
N THR A 219 4.08 -9.85 0.02
CA THR A 219 5.04 -10.25 -1.01
C THR A 219 4.37 -10.92 -2.20
N SER A 220 3.32 -11.73 -1.99
CA SER A 220 2.54 -12.33 -3.10
C SER A 220 1.92 -11.25 -3.97
N THR A 221 1.25 -10.30 -3.32
CA THR A 221 0.60 -9.16 -3.99
C THR A 221 1.62 -8.33 -4.77
N TYR A 222 2.82 -8.12 -4.22
CA TYR A 222 3.90 -7.45 -4.94
C TYR A 222 4.28 -8.21 -6.21
N PHE A 223 4.61 -9.51 -6.13
CA PHE A 223 5.03 -10.27 -7.31
C PHE A 223 3.92 -10.44 -8.35
N GLU A 224 2.66 -10.51 -7.93
CA GLU A 224 1.51 -10.56 -8.84
C GLU A 224 1.30 -9.25 -9.60
N SER A 225 1.77 -8.11 -9.05
CA SER A 225 1.50 -6.78 -9.57
C SER A 225 2.70 -6.08 -10.21
N VAL A 226 3.94 -6.49 -9.93
CA VAL A 226 5.14 -5.73 -10.33
C VAL A 226 5.35 -5.63 -11.85
N GLU A 227 4.87 -6.62 -12.61
CA GLU A 227 4.94 -6.64 -14.08
C GLU A 227 3.60 -6.37 -14.75
N LYS A 228 2.53 -6.22 -13.97
CA LYS A 228 1.18 -6.06 -14.51
C LYS A 228 0.77 -4.60 -14.53
N ILE A 229 0.01 -4.24 -15.56
CA ILE A 229 -0.71 -2.97 -15.61
C ILE A 229 -2.21 -3.26 -15.57
N THR A 230 -3.00 -2.28 -15.16
CA THR A 230 -4.46 -2.42 -15.29
C THR A 230 -4.84 -2.40 -16.78
N ALA A 231 -5.89 -3.13 -17.15
CA ALA A 231 -6.47 -3.05 -18.49
C ALA A 231 -6.88 -1.61 -18.84
N LEU A 232 -7.34 -0.84 -17.86
CA LEU A 232 -7.57 0.61 -18.00
C LEU A 232 -6.31 1.34 -18.48
N GLN A 233 -5.18 1.14 -17.82
CA GLN A 233 -3.91 1.76 -18.19
C GLN A 233 -3.42 1.29 -19.58
N HIS A 234 -3.59 0.00 -19.88
CA HIS A 234 -3.22 -0.59 -21.17
C HIS A 234 -4.01 0.06 -22.32
N TYR A 235 -5.34 0.00 -22.28
CA TYR A 235 -6.20 0.54 -23.33
C TYR A 235 -6.14 2.06 -23.44
N ARG A 236 -5.96 2.79 -22.33
CA ARG A 236 -5.69 4.23 -22.40
C ARG A 236 -4.43 4.50 -23.24
N LYS A 237 -3.33 3.79 -22.97
CA LYS A 237 -2.07 3.96 -23.73
C LYS A 237 -2.26 3.62 -25.21
N GLU A 238 -2.99 2.57 -25.54
CA GLU A 238 -3.30 2.21 -26.94
C GLU A 238 -4.16 3.28 -27.64
N SER A 239 -5.09 3.89 -26.92
CA SER A 239 -5.92 4.99 -27.44
C SER A 239 -5.17 6.32 -27.62
N GLY A 240 -3.92 6.42 -27.14
CA GLY A 240 -3.09 7.62 -27.23
C GLY A 240 -3.48 8.76 -26.28
N LYS A 241 -4.44 8.55 -25.36
CA LYS A 241 -4.94 9.59 -24.44
C LYS A 241 -4.04 9.78 -23.24
N SER A 242 -3.93 11.03 -22.77
CA SER A 242 -3.28 11.34 -21.49
C SER A 242 -4.17 10.92 -20.30
N GLN A 243 -3.58 10.77 -19.10
CA GLN A 243 -4.39 10.52 -17.90
C GLN A 243 -5.36 11.68 -17.61
N GLN A 244 -4.93 12.91 -17.92
CA GLN A 244 -5.74 14.12 -17.74
C GLN A 244 -6.94 14.12 -18.71
N ASP A 245 -6.73 13.73 -19.97
CA ASP A 245 -7.80 13.72 -20.98
C ASP A 245 -8.95 12.80 -20.57
N VAL A 246 -8.63 11.64 -19.99
CA VAL A 246 -9.65 10.69 -19.53
C VAL A 246 -10.31 11.19 -18.25
N ALA A 247 -9.54 11.73 -17.30
CA ALA A 247 -10.07 12.31 -16.08
C ALA A 247 -11.09 13.43 -16.38
N ASP A 248 -10.73 14.36 -17.28
CA ASP A 248 -11.58 15.47 -17.70
C ASP A 248 -12.84 14.99 -18.42
N ALA A 249 -12.69 14.03 -19.35
CA ALA A 249 -13.84 13.47 -20.07
C ALA A 249 -14.85 12.82 -19.11
N VAL A 250 -14.37 12.08 -18.12
CA VAL A 250 -15.22 11.42 -17.12
C VAL A 250 -15.80 12.43 -16.12
N GLY A 251 -15.05 13.48 -15.79
CA GLY A 251 -15.43 14.49 -14.80
C GLY A 251 -14.94 14.17 -13.40
N ILE A 252 -13.78 13.53 -13.26
CA ILE A 252 -13.15 13.18 -11.98
C ILE A 252 -11.77 13.83 -11.86
N SER A 253 -11.23 13.89 -10.64
CA SER A 253 -9.87 14.39 -10.45
C SER A 253 -8.82 13.49 -11.10
N LEU A 254 -7.72 14.07 -11.59
CA LEU A 254 -6.58 13.32 -12.11
C LEU A 254 -6.08 12.27 -11.11
N ARG A 255 -6.05 12.63 -9.82
CA ARG A 255 -5.60 11.73 -8.76
C ARG A 255 -6.53 10.52 -8.59
N GLN A 256 -7.85 10.71 -8.66
CA GLN A 256 -8.80 9.60 -8.65
C GLN A 256 -8.59 8.67 -9.86
N TYR A 257 -8.37 9.25 -11.03
CA TYR A 257 -8.07 8.47 -12.24
C TYR A 257 -6.76 7.67 -12.09
N GLN A 258 -5.70 8.30 -11.56
CA GLN A 258 -4.42 7.64 -11.29
C GLN A 258 -4.55 6.49 -10.29
N ARG A 259 -5.40 6.62 -9.25
CA ARG A 259 -5.73 5.50 -8.35
C ARG A 259 -6.39 4.35 -9.11
N TYR A 260 -7.29 4.65 -10.04
CA TYR A 260 -7.94 3.62 -10.84
C TYR A 260 -7.02 2.89 -11.83
N GLU A 261 -5.96 3.54 -12.30
CA GLU A 261 -4.92 2.88 -13.09
C GLU A 261 -3.96 2.02 -12.26
N SER A 262 -3.97 2.14 -10.92
CA SER A 262 -3.07 1.40 -10.04
C SER A 262 -3.46 -0.08 -9.93
N THR A 263 -2.50 -0.95 -9.65
CA THR A 263 -2.76 -2.39 -9.46
C THR A 263 -3.60 -2.71 -8.22
N SER A 264 -3.70 -1.77 -7.27
CA SER A 264 -4.57 -1.82 -6.09
C SER A 264 -5.89 -1.06 -6.31
N SER A 265 -6.31 -0.89 -7.57
CA SER A 265 -7.45 -0.07 -7.96
C SER A 265 -8.77 -0.56 -7.38
N SER A 266 -9.54 0.39 -6.85
CA SER A 266 -10.92 0.23 -6.40
C SER A 266 -11.96 0.47 -7.52
N LEU A 267 -11.53 0.58 -8.79
CA LEU A 267 -12.43 0.86 -9.92
C LEU A 267 -13.61 -0.12 -10.01
N GLY A 268 -13.42 -1.37 -9.58
CA GLY A 268 -14.49 -2.38 -9.53
C GLY A 268 -15.67 -2.00 -8.61
N ASN A 269 -15.44 -1.12 -7.64
CA ASN A 269 -16.46 -0.61 -6.71
C ASN A 269 -17.10 0.69 -7.18
N ALA A 270 -16.54 1.35 -8.20
CA ALA A 270 -17.09 2.60 -8.72
C ALA A 270 -18.48 2.39 -9.32
N LYS A 271 -19.30 3.44 -9.30
CA LYS A 271 -20.61 3.45 -9.94
C LYS A 271 -20.50 3.06 -11.41
N LYS A 272 -21.36 2.16 -11.87
CA LYS A 272 -21.31 1.57 -13.23
C LYS A 272 -21.17 2.62 -14.35
N ALA A 273 -21.89 3.74 -14.23
CA ALA A 273 -21.83 4.84 -15.21
C ALA A 273 -20.41 5.43 -15.37
N ILE A 274 -19.61 5.45 -14.30
CA ILE A 274 -18.21 5.91 -14.35
C ILE A 274 -17.34 4.93 -15.12
N ILE A 275 -17.50 3.63 -14.87
CA ILE A 275 -16.77 2.56 -15.56
C ILE A 275 -17.13 2.57 -17.05
N GLU A 276 -18.41 2.69 -17.38
CA GLU A 276 -18.90 2.78 -18.77
C GLU A 276 -18.33 4.01 -19.48
N LYS A 277 -18.36 5.18 -18.84
CA LYS A 277 -17.83 6.42 -19.40
C LYS A 277 -16.32 6.38 -19.60
N MET A 278 -15.56 5.76 -18.69
CA MET A 278 -14.12 5.51 -18.87
C MET A 278 -13.84 4.60 -20.06
N ALA A 279 -14.55 3.48 -20.14
CA ALA A 279 -14.39 2.51 -21.22
C ALA A 279 -14.72 3.12 -22.59
N GLU A 280 -15.83 3.88 -22.68
CA GLU A 280 -16.20 4.64 -23.87
C GLU A 280 -15.11 5.65 -24.26
N THR A 281 -14.57 6.38 -23.28
CA THR A 281 -13.53 7.40 -23.53
C THR A 281 -12.26 6.81 -24.14
N ILE A 282 -11.90 5.57 -23.79
CA ILE A 282 -10.71 4.86 -24.31
C ILE A 282 -11.04 3.87 -25.44
N GLY A 283 -12.31 3.75 -25.84
CA GLY A 283 -12.75 2.98 -27.00
C GLY A 283 -12.91 1.46 -26.77
N VAL A 284 -13.21 1.02 -25.55
CA VAL A 284 -13.40 -0.41 -25.18
C VAL A 284 -14.71 -0.64 -24.45
N SER A 285 -15.07 -1.90 -24.19
CA SER A 285 -16.23 -2.23 -23.36
C SER A 285 -15.89 -2.16 -21.88
N ALA A 286 -16.87 -1.80 -21.02
CA ALA A 286 -16.67 -1.80 -19.57
C ALA A 286 -16.18 -3.15 -19.03
N THR A 287 -16.59 -4.26 -19.67
CA THR A 287 -16.16 -5.63 -19.34
C THR A 287 -14.69 -5.92 -19.65
N ASP A 288 -14.06 -5.11 -20.49
CA ASP A 288 -12.64 -5.25 -20.87
C ASP A 288 -11.72 -4.65 -19.79
N ILE A 289 -12.24 -3.74 -18.96
CA ILE A 289 -11.50 -3.11 -17.86
C ILE A 289 -11.93 -3.63 -16.48
N VAL A 290 -13.19 -4.01 -16.30
CA VAL A 290 -13.75 -4.56 -15.05
C VAL A 290 -14.66 -5.75 -15.35
N LYS A 291 -14.40 -6.90 -14.71
CA LYS A 291 -15.21 -8.10 -14.85
C LYS A 291 -15.63 -8.64 -13.50
N ASN A 292 -16.93 -8.84 -13.31
CA ASN A 292 -17.52 -9.33 -12.05
C ASN A 292 -17.12 -8.51 -10.81
N GLY A 293 -16.94 -7.19 -10.95
CA GLY A 293 -16.49 -6.31 -9.87
C GLY A 293 -14.98 -6.32 -9.62
N PHE A 294 -14.20 -7.03 -10.43
CA PHE A 294 -12.74 -7.06 -10.32
C PHE A 294 -12.08 -6.33 -11.49
N VAL A 295 -11.07 -5.52 -11.18
CA VAL A 295 -10.23 -4.86 -12.17
C VAL A 295 -9.39 -5.91 -12.90
N ILE A 296 -9.36 -5.83 -14.24
CA ILE A 296 -8.55 -6.73 -15.05
C ILE A 296 -7.10 -6.23 -15.06
N LEU A 297 -6.15 -7.15 -14.85
CA LEU A 297 -4.72 -6.92 -14.96
C LEU A 297 -4.19 -7.59 -16.24
N MET A 298 -3.30 -6.91 -16.95
CA MET A 298 -2.64 -7.33 -18.20
C MET A 298 -1.17 -7.62 -17.95
#